data_AF-A0A2K8PLC5-F1
#
_entry.id   AF-A0A2K8PLC5-F1
#
_cell.length_a   1.000
_cell.length_b   1.000
_cell.length_c   1.000
_cell.angle_alpha   90.00
_cell.angle_beta   90.00
_cell.angle_gamma   90.00
#
_symmetry.space_group_name_H-M   'P 1'
#
loop_
_entity.id
_entity.type
_entity.pdbx_description
1 polymer ?
#
loop_
_entity_poly.entity_id
_entity_poly.type
_entity_poly.pdbx_seq_one_letter_code
_entity_poly.pdbx_strand_id
1 'polypeptide(L)'
;MSGDGADLGVPEAASVRRAEGVTLDEAVEAARPCLARAFAHEPWTIVLQPELSEELDLAWVIRFDTQESIDAGDHWIGPLTKVVLVPKDGGAVRFPPSHLPMDEFLAYVRHGGWESASLARTRSATPWQRALEWLLTTYQGRVELAGIEPVAEDAGTWLFACRTTERPGYPRTPMLTASVVVPKDLGRPFHPASDDPWTDAGEYTRTEQERDPQVQARRLNSRGCVVTVAAAIAGAPSTPLPWQPGHEAPGWWELLLKRYFPTSEQIRCGSWDEVIRRAGETGPDTQGVVWVRRVIRGTEVSGHLLYVHHNNGSVVFLDGMTGGLARLDTVGVLELVFARLRP
;
A
#
# COMPACT_ATOMS: atom_id res chain seq x y z
N MET A 1 65.04 3.12 -4.17
CA MET A 1 63.84 3.96 -4.08
C MET A 1 62.68 3.11 -4.57
N SER A 2 62.12 2.33 -3.65
CA SER A 2 61.01 1.42 -3.90
C SER A 2 59.75 2.14 -3.41
N GLY A 3 58.81 2.41 -4.31
CA GLY A 3 57.56 3.11 -3.99
C GLY A 3 56.50 2.13 -3.50
N ASP A 4 56.04 2.37 -2.28
CA ASP A 4 54.88 1.74 -1.65
C ASP A 4 53.62 1.92 -2.50
N GLY A 5 52.98 0.80 -2.85
CA GLY A 5 51.61 0.76 -3.34
C GLY A 5 50.64 0.72 -2.17
N ALA A 6 49.97 1.83 -1.91
CA ALA A 6 48.90 1.90 -0.93
C ALA A 6 47.65 1.18 -1.47
N ASP A 7 47.35 0.03 -0.86
CA ASP A 7 46.14 -0.75 -1.04
C ASP A 7 44.96 0.00 -0.43
N LEU A 8 44.11 0.58 -1.27
CA LEU A 8 42.87 1.23 -0.87
C LEU A 8 41.82 0.15 -0.63
N GLY A 9 41.83 -0.40 0.58
CA GLY A 9 40.81 -1.33 1.06
C GLY A 9 39.40 -0.78 0.86
N VAL A 10 38.62 -1.49 0.06
CA VAL A 10 37.18 -1.28 -0.09
C VAL A 10 36.54 -1.53 1.28
N PRO A 11 35.73 -0.62 1.83
CA PRO A 11 35.05 -0.85 3.10
C PRO A 11 34.08 -2.03 2.93
N GLU A 12 34.39 -3.11 3.65
CA GLU A 12 33.52 -4.26 3.84
C GLU A 12 32.15 -3.76 4.31
N ALA A 13 31.13 -4.01 3.49
CA ALA A 13 29.76 -3.62 3.78
C ALA A 13 29.40 -4.17 5.16
N ALA A 14 29.15 -3.27 6.12
CA ALA A 14 28.68 -3.62 7.44
C ALA A 14 27.41 -4.48 7.29
N SER A 15 27.58 -5.79 7.46
CA SER A 15 26.50 -6.75 7.59
C SER A 15 25.60 -6.25 8.70
N VAL A 16 24.42 -5.74 8.33
CA VAL A 16 23.33 -5.47 9.25
C VAL A 16 22.96 -6.83 9.83
N ARG A 17 23.52 -7.17 10.99
CA ARG A 17 23.07 -8.31 11.79
C ARG A 17 21.58 -8.09 12.03
N ARG A 18 20.72 -8.89 11.38
CA ARG A 18 19.35 -9.08 11.88
C ARG A 18 19.52 -9.48 13.34
N ALA A 19 19.04 -8.66 14.26
CA ALA A 19 18.90 -9.08 15.65
C ALA A 19 18.16 -10.43 15.62
N GLU A 20 18.72 -11.45 16.26
CA GLU A 20 18.04 -12.74 16.43
C GLU A 20 16.69 -12.43 17.08
N GLY A 21 15.61 -12.62 16.33
CA GLY A 21 14.27 -12.29 16.78
C GLY A 21 13.85 -13.23 17.90
N VAL A 22 12.94 -12.76 18.77
CA VAL A 22 12.30 -13.58 19.81
C VAL A 22 11.76 -14.87 19.16
N THR A 23 12.22 -16.01 19.65
CA THR A 23 11.78 -17.35 19.23
C THR A 23 10.37 -17.66 19.72
N LEU A 24 9.70 -18.68 19.16
CA LEU A 24 8.38 -19.12 19.65
C LEU A 24 8.44 -19.49 21.14
N ASP A 25 9.46 -20.23 21.56
CA ASP A 25 9.60 -20.67 22.96
C ASP A 25 9.76 -19.47 23.90
N GLU A 26 10.61 -18.51 23.54
CA GLU A 26 10.76 -17.27 24.31
C GLU A 26 9.46 -16.47 24.37
N ALA A 27 8.69 -16.45 23.28
CA ALA A 27 7.41 -15.77 23.25
C ALA A 27 6.37 -16.48 24.13
N VAL A 28 6.30 -17.80 24.09
CA VAL A 28 5.41 -18.61 24.94
C VAL A 28 5.74 -18.40 26.41
N GLU A 29 7.03 -18.39 26.77
CA GLU A 29 7.47 -18.12 28.14
C GLU A 29 7.16 -16.68 28.57
N ALA A 30 7.34 -15.69 27.69
CA ALA A 30 6.93 -14.32 27.95
C ALA A 30 5.40 -14.16 28.13
N ALA A 31 4.60 -15.01 27.48
CA ALA A 31 3.15 -14.98 27.57
C ALA A 31 2.61 -15.48 28.92
N ARG A 32 3.24 -16.50 29.52
CA ARG A 32 2.84 -17.11 30.79
C ARG A 32 2.53 -16.11 31.91
N PRO A 33 3.44 -15.19 32.31
CA PRO A 33 3.18 -14.28 33.42
C PRO A 33 2.02 -13.31 33.13
N CYS A 34 1.80 -12.95 31.87
CA CYS A 34 0.69 -12.09 31.48
C CYS A 34 -0.65 -12.82 31.66
N LEU A 35 -0.75 -14.05 31.17
CA LEU A 35 -1.94 -14.90 31.31
C LEU A 35 -2.23 -15.26 32.77
N ALA A 36 -1.19 -15.67 33.52
CA ALA A 36 -1.30 -16.02 34.93
C ALA A 36 -1.84 -14.84 35.75
N ARG A 37 -1.38 -13.61 35.47
CA ARG A 37 -1.88 -12.40 36.12
C ARG A 37 -3.30 -12.05 35.70
N ALA A 38 -3.63 -12.18 34.41
CA ALA A 38 -4.94 -11.81 33.88
C ALA A 38 -6.06 -12.72 34.41
N PHE A 39 -5.77 -13.99 34.65
CA PHE A 39 -6.74 -14.99 35.09
C PHE A 39 -6.47 -15.52 36.51
N ALA A 40 -5.73 -14.78 37.33
CA ALA A 40 -5.30 -15.20 38.67
C ALA A 40 -6.47 -15.55 39.63
N HIS A 41 -7.66 -15.02 39.36
CA HIS A 41 -8.86 -15.19 40.18
C HIS A 41 -9.94 -16.04 39.53
N GLU A 42 -9.67 -16.54 38.31
CA GLU A 42 -10.61 -17.38 37.58
C GLU A 42 -10.34 -18.86 37.90
N PRO A 43 -11.35 -19.73 37.87
CA PRO A 43 -11.19 -21.15 38.18
C PRO A 43 -10.56 -21.95 37.02
N TRP A 44 -10.08 -21.28 35.98
CA TRP A 44 -9.65 -21.92 34.74
C TRP A 44 -8.19 -22.33 34.74
N THR A 45 -7.91 -23.48 34.14
CA THR A 45 -6.54 -23.94 33.92
C THR A 45 -6.07 -23.48 32.54
N ILE A 46 -5.22 -22.45 32.49
CA ILE A 46 -4.73 -21.92 31.20
C ILE A 46 -3.72 -22.87 30.55
N VAL A 47 -3.99 -23.25 29.29
CA VAL A 47 -3.15 -24.10 28.44
C VAL A 47 -2.66 -23.30 27.25
N LEU A 48 -1.35 -23.10 27.14
CA LEU A 48 -0.70 -22.50 25.98
C LEU A 48 -0.64 -23.51 24.82
N GLN A 49 -0.90 -23.04 23.60
CA GLN A 49 -0.97 -23.87 22.39
C GLN A 49 0.05 -23.37 21.35
N PRO A 50 1.36 -23.60 21.56
CA PRO A 50 2.42 -23.11 20.68
C PRO A 50 2.25 -23.57 19.23
N GLU A 51 1.75 -24.78 19.00
CA GLU A 51 1.50 -25.36 17.68
C GLU A 51 0.39 -24.65 16.89
N LEU A 52 -0.47 -23.89 17.57
CA LEU A 52 -1.50 -23.06 16.95
C LEU A 52 -1.09 -21.58 16.87
N SER A 53 0.07 -21.23 17.43
CA SER A 53 0.54 -19.85 17.49
C SER A 53 1.14 -19.41 16.15
N GLU A 54 0.99 -18.13 15.83
CA GLU A 54 1.41 -17.59 14.54
C GLU A 54 2.56 -16.60 14.71
N GLU A 55 3.59 -16.73 13.88
CA GLU A 55 4.66 -15.76 13.77
C GLU A 55 4.22 -14.60 12.88
N LEU A 56 4.39 -13.37 13.36
CA LEU A 56 4.26 -12.16 12.57
C LEU A 56 5.58 -11.40 12.55
N ASP A 57 5.73 -10.48 11.60
CA ASP A 57 6.95 -9.70 11.44
C ASP A 57 7.40 -9.00 12.74
N LEU A 58 6.44 -8.45 13.50
CA LEU A 58 6.74 -7.66 14.72
C LEU A 58 6.34 -8.34 16.04
N ALA A 59 5.66 -9.48 16.00
CA ALA A 59 5.14 -10.12 17.21
C ALA A 59 4.88 -11.61 16.99
N TRP A 60 4.73 -12.35 18.08
CA TRP A 60 4.07 -13.65 18.09
C TRP A 60 2.62 -13.50 18.54
N VAL A 61 1.71 -14.18 17.84
CA VAL A 61 0.33 -14.39 18.30
C VAL A 61 0.29 -15.71 19.05
N ILE A 62 0.38 -15.64 20.38
CA ILE A 62 0.39 -16.83 21.23
C ILE A 62 -1.04 -17.26 21.50
N ARG A 63 -1.42 -18.44 21.00
CA ARG A 63 -2.71 -19.08 21.28
C ARG A 63 -2.70 -19.71 22.66
N PHE A 64 -3.83 -19.59 23.35
CA PHE A 64 -4.07 -20.30 24.60
C PHE A 64 -5.56 -20.65 24.70
N ASP A 65 -5.89 -21.64 25.50
CA ASP A 65 -7.26 -21.94 25.90
C ASP A 65 -7.31 -22.34 27.38
N THR A 66 -8.47 -22.72 27.87
CA THR A 66 -8.66 -23.35 29.18
C THR A 66 -8.71 -24.87 29.01
N GLN A 67 -8.14 -25.63 29.94
CA GLN A 67 -8.23 -27.09 29.95
C GLN A 67 -9.71 -27.54 29.92
N GLU A 68 -10.57 -26.80 30.62
CA GLU A 68 -12.00 -27.05 30.71
C GLU A 68 -12.69 -26.91 29.33
N SER A 69 -12.35 -25.89 28.54
CA SER A 69 -12.81 -25.73 27.15
C SER A 69 -12.34 -26.89 26.28
N ILE A 70 -11.07 -27.28 26.40
CA ILE A 70 -10.46 -28.36 25.62
C ILE A 70 -11.15 -29.69 25.92
N ASP A 71 -11.32 -30.03 27.20
CA ASP A 71 -11.92 -31.30 27.65
C ASP A 71 -13.40 -31.40 27.26
N ALA A 72 -14.14 -30.29 27.36
CA ALA A 72 -15.55 -30.24 26.99
C ALA A 72 -15.79 -30.15 25.48
N GLY A 73 -14.78 -29.74 24.70
CA GLY A 73 -14.94 -29.40 23.28
C GLY A 73 -15.85 -28.18 23.05
N ASP A 74 -16.05 -27.33 24.06
CA ASP A 74 -16.90 -26.14 24.00
C ASP A 74 -16.05 -24.86 24.13
N HIS A 75 -15.86 -24.21 22.99
CA HIS A 75 -15.06 -22.99 22.90
C HIS A 75 -15.65 -21.78 23.63
N TRP A 76 -16.89 -21.86 24.11
CA TRP A 76 -17.51 -20.81 24.94
C TRP A 76 -17.16 -20.92 26.42
N ILE A 77 -16.51 -22.01 26.85
CA ILE A 77 -15.97 -22.13 28.20
C ILE A 77 -14.65 -21.33 28.27
N GLY A 78 -14.54 -20.45 29.27
CA GLY A 78 -13.35 -19.65 29.50
C GLY A 78 -13.37 -18.26 28.83
N PRO A 79 -12.20 -17.64 28.64
CA PRO A 79 -12.06 -16.32 28.04
C PRO A 79 -12.53 -16.29 26.58
N LEU A 80 -13.24 -15.22 26.20
CA LEU A 80 -13.61 -14.97 24.80
C LEU A 80 -12.37 -14.71 23.92
N THR A 81 -11.39 -14.00 24.45
CA THR A 81 -10.11 -13.75 23.77
C THR A 81 -9.12 -14.84 24.15
N LYS A 82 -8.80 -15.70 23.19
CA LYS A 82 -7.93 -16.88 23.35
C LYS A 82 -6.53 -16.69 22.76
N VAL A 83 -6.09 -15.43 22.68
CA VAL A 83 -4.75 -15.07 22.16
C VAL A 83 -4.14 -13.95 22.99
N VAL A 84 -2.81 -13.92 23.05
CA VAL A 84 -2.02 -12.76 23.49
C VAL A 84 -0.93 -12.45 22.47
N LEU A 85 -0.57 -11.17 22.34
CA LEU A 85 0.56 -10.77 21.53
C LEU A 85 1.82 -10.63 22.36
N VAL A 86 2.91 -11.14 21.82
CA VAL A 86 4.25 -10.98 22.36
C VAL A 86 5.10 -10.22 21.35
N PRO A 87 5.35 -8.91 21.57
CA PRO A 87 6.18 -8.10 20.69
C PRO A 87 7.61 -8.63 20.58
N LYS A 88 8.17 -8.65 19.36
CA LYS A 88 9.56 -9.07 19.11
C LYS A 88 10.60 -8.02 19.48
N ASP A 89 10.17 -6.79 19.74
CA ASP A 89 11.01 -5.67 20.21
C ASP A 89 11.20 -5.66 21.74
N GLY A 90 10.69 -6.68 22.44
CA GLY A 90 10.73 -6.76 23.90
C GLY A 90 9.64 -5.93 24.60
N GLY A 91 8.69 -5.36 23.84
CA GLY A 91 7.52 -4.69 24.39
C GLY A 91 6.66 -5.62 25.26
N ALA A 92 5.78 -5.02 26.07
CA ALA A 92 4.92 -5.78 26.99
C ALA A 92 3.95 -6.72 26.26
N VAL A 93 3.77 -7.94 26.79
CA VAL A 93 2.74 -8.88 26.35
C VAL A 93 1.35 -8.35 26.69
N ARG A 94 0.40 -8.50 25.77
CA ARG A 94 -0.95 -7.93 25.94
C ARG A 94 -2.02 -8.67 25.12
N PHE A 95 -3.26 -8.52 25.57
CA PHE A 95 -4.43 -9.00 24.82
C PHE A 95 -4.75 -8.05 23.68
N PRO A 96 -5.19 -8.58 22.51
CA PRO A 96 -5.85 -7.75 21.51
C PRO A 96 -7.15 -7.17 22.07
N PRO A 97 -7.56 -5.98 21.61
CA PRO A 97 -8.89 -5.46 21.88
C PRO A 97 -9.96 -6.38 21.28
N SER A 98 -10.92 -6.82 22.09
CA SER A 98 -11.97 -7.77 21.70
C SER A 98 -12.93 -7.27 20.62
N HIS A 99 -13.00 -5.95 20.41
CA HIS A 99 -13.87 -5.32 19.42
C HIS A 99 -13.20 -5.13 18.04
N LEU A 100 -11.90 -5.40 17.91
CA LEU A 100 -11.15 -5.19 16.68
C LEU A 100 -10.86 -6.54 16.02
N PRO A 101 -11.18 -6.71 14.72
CA PRO A 101 -10.71 -7.85 13.95
C PRO A 101 -9.19 -8.02 14.06
N MET A 102 -8.72 -9.26 14.11
CA MET A 102 -7.30 -9.56 14.34
C MET A 102 -6.42 -8.93 13.25
N ASP A 103 -6.82 -9.01 11.98
CA ASP A 103 -6.09 -8.43 10.86
C ASP A 103 -5.95 -6.90 10.95
N GLU A 104 -7.01 -6.19 11.36
CA GLU A 104 -6.94 -4.74 11.64
C GLU A 104 -5.98 -4.45 12.79
N PHE A 105 -6.07 -5.21 13.87
CA PHE A 105 -5.19 -5.06 15.03
C PHE A 105 -3.71 -5.27 14.66
N LEU A 106 -3.41 -6.30 13.87
CA LEU A 106 -2.05 -6.58 13.41
C LEU A 106 -1.51 -5.48 12.50
N ALA A 107 -2.35 -4.82 11.70
CA ALA A 107 -1.93 -3.65 10.93
C ALA A 107 -1.48 -2.49 11.83
N TYR A 108 -2.16 -2.23 12.95
CA TYR A 108 -1.71 -1.23 13.93
C TYR A 108 -0.39 -1.63 14.60
N VAL A 109 -0.22 -2.91 14.93
CA VAL A 109 1.04 -3.42 15.49
C VAL A 109 2.19 -3.22 14.51
N ARG A 110 1.99 -3.53 13.21
CA ARG A 110 2.99 -3.32 12.13
C ARG A 110 3.53 -1.90 12.03
N HIS A 111 2.77 -0.90 12.46
CA HIS A 111 3.12 0.51 12.32
C HIS A 111 3.47 1.20 13.65
N GLY A 112 3.90 0.45 14.67
CA GLY A 112 4.46 1.05 15.89
C GLY A 112 3.53 1.06 17.11
N GLY A 113 2.51 0.18 17.14
CA GLY A 113 1.84 -0.22 18.38
C GLY A 113 0.36 0.18 18.48
N TRP A 114 -0.42 -0.73 19.06
CA TRP A 114 -1.89 -0.67 19.09
C TRP A 114 -2.52 0.28 20.12
N GLU A 115 -1.74 0.84 21.06
CA GLU A 115 -2.22 1.93 21.95
C GLU A 115 -2.80 3.11 21.14
N SER A 116 -2.48 3.13 19.85
CA SER A 116 -2.94 3.98 18.76
C SER A 116 -4.33 3.70 18.18
N ALA A 117 -4.83 2.46 18.22
CA ALA A 117 -6.01 2.04 17.47
C ALA A 117 -7.30 2.69 17.99
N SER A 118 -7.43 2.82 19.31
CA SER A 118 -8.54 3.55 19.94
C SER A 118 -8.42 5.07 19.75
N LEU A 119 -7.21 5.58 19.55
CA LEU A 119 -6.95 7.01 19.35
C LEU A 119 -7.24 7.48 17.93
N ALA A 120 -7.21 6.62 16.92
CA ALA A 120 -7.36 7.00 15.51
C ALA A 120 -8.67 7.77 15.21
N ARG A 121 -9.70 7.60 16.05
CA ARG A 121 -11.00 8.29 15.96
C ARG A 121 -11.13 9.52 16.88
N THR A 122 -10.04 9.92 17.52
CA THR A 122 -10.00 11.02 18.49
C THR A 122 -9.22 12.22 17.95
N ARG A 123 -9.39 13.40 18.55
CA ARG A 123 -8.59 14.60 18.22
C ARG A 123 -7.09 14.43 18.54
N SER A 124 -6.73 13.45 19.35
CA SER A 124 -5.34 13.08 19.68
C SER A 124 -4.71 12.11 18.69
N ALA A 125 -5.43 11.67 17.64
CA ALA A 125 -4.87 10.81 16.62
C ALA A 125 -3.69 11.49 15.92
N THR A 126 -2.56 10.79 15.84
CA THR A 126 -1.45 11.21 14.99
C THR A 126 -1.84 11.05 13.51
N PRO A 127 -1.19 11.76 12.58
CA PRO A 127 -1.58 11.75 11.17
C PRO A 127 -1.54 10.36 10.53
N TRP A 128 -0.52 9.55 10.83
CA TRP A 128 -0.39 8.20 10.27
C TRP A 128 -1.49 7.26 10.78
N GLN A 129 -1.96 7.41 12.03
CA GLN A 129 -3.07 6.62 12.57
C GLN A 129 -4.36 6.89 11.80
N ARG A 130 -4.62 8.16 11.46
CA ARG A 130 -5.78 8.56 10.64
C ARG A 130 -5.68 8.01 9.23
N ALA A 131 -4.48 8.02 8.63
CA ALA A 131 -4.24 7.41 7.33
C ALA A 131 -4.50 5.89 7.36
N LEU A 132 -3.97 5.21 8.37
CA LEU A 132 -4.11 3.77 8.53
C LEU A 132 -5.56 3.34 8.76
N GLU A 133 -6.28 3.98 9.68
CA GLU A 133 -7.71 3.71 9.92
C GLU A 133 -8.54 3.89 8.64
N TRP A 134 -8.26 4.95 7.89
CA TRP A 134 -8.94 5.20 6.63
C TRP A 134 -8.63 4.11 5.58
N LEU A 135 -7.38 3.65 5.49
CA LEU A 135 -7.00 2.54 4.62
C LEU A 135 -7.67 1.23 5.02
N LEU A 136 -7.68 0.89 6.32
CA LEU A 136 -8.34 -0.30 6.84
C LEU A 136 -9.83 -0.30 6.50
N THR A 137 -10.51 0.83 6.73
CA THR A 137 -11.93 0.99 6.41
C THR A 137 -12.18 0.91 4.90
N THR A 138 -11.35 1.56 4.09
CA THR A 138 -11.55 1.67 2.62
C THR A 138 -11.23 0.36 1.91
N TYR A 139 -10.20 -0.36 2.34
CA TYR A 139 -9.66 -1.53 1.65
C TYR A 139 -9.89 -2.85 2.37
N GLN A 140 -10.42 -2.83 3.60
CA GLN A 140 -10.65 -4.02 4.44
C GLN A 140 -9.35 -4.81 4.63
N GLY A 141 -8.29 -4.14 5.08
CA GLY A 141 -6.98 -4.76 5.35
C GLY A 141 -6.21 -5.24 4.11
N ARG A 142 -6.59 -4.82 2.89
CA ARG A 142 -5.85 -5.14 1.65
C ARG A 142 -4.74 -4.14 1.32
N VAL A 143 -4.72 -2.99 1.99
CA VAL A 143 -3.77 -1.91 1.78
C VAL A 143 -3.26 -1.44 3.13
N GLU A 144 -1.96 -1.15 3.19
CA GLU A 144 -1.24 -0.67 4.36
C GLU A 144 -0.42 0.57 4.02
N LEU A 145 0.08 1.27 5.05
CA LEU A 145 1.03 2.35 4.86
C LEU A 145 2.39 1.80 4.42
N ALA A 146 3.08 2.49 3.53
CA ALA A 146 4.47 2.16 3.21
C ALA A 146 5.43 2.51 4.36
N GLY A 147 5.05 3.49 5.19
CA GLY A 147 5.77 3.93 6.38
C GLY A 147 4.91 4.90 7.22
N ILE A 148 5.33 5.13 8.46
CA ILE A 148 4.62 6.03 9.40
C ILE A 148 4.98 7.51 9.22
N GLU A 149 6.04 7.79 8.47
CA GLU A 149 6.48 9.14 8.16
C GLU A 149 5.79 9.63 6.88
N PRO A 150 5.29 10.87 6.84
CA PRO A 150 4.74 11.43 5.61
C PRO A 150 5.85 11.61 4.57
N VAL A 151 5.58 11.20 3.32
CA VAL A 151 6.50 11.40 2.20
C VAL A 151 6.50 12.85 1.73
N ALA A 152 5.41 13.59 1.96
CA ALA A 152 5.33 15.04 1.76
C ALA A 152 4.38 15.68 2.79
N GLU A 153 4.55 16.96 3.01
CA GLU A 153 3.73 17.76 3.93
C GLU A 153 3.66 19.20 3.42
N ASP A 154 2.49 19.81 3.53
CA ASP A 154 2.29 21.24 3.30
C ASP A 154 1.59 21.90 4.51
N ALA A 155 1.11 23.13 4.33
CA ALA A 155 0.47 23.88 5.42
C ALA A 155 -0.85 23.24 5.91
N GLY A 156 -1.57 22.50 5.06
CA GLY A 156 -2.91 21.99 5.34
C GLY A 156 -3.03 20.46 5.37
N THR A 157 -2.02 19.74 4.91
CA THR A 157 -2.10 18.29 4.70
C THR A 157 -0.78 17.56 4.97
N TRP A 158 -0.91 16.30 5.33
CA TRP A 158 0.17 15.31 5.27
C TRP A 158 -0.10 14.32 4.13
N LEU A 159 0.95 13.88 3.45
CA LEU A 159 0.85 12.88 2.40
C LEU A 159 1.62 11.63 2.78
N PHE A 160 0.92 10.50 2.81
CA PHE A 160 1.49 9.19 3.09
C PHE A 160 1.52 8.34 1.83
N ALA A 161 2.57 7.54 1.66
CA ALA A 161 2.57 6.47 0.68
C ALA A 161 1.86 5.23 1.25
N CYS A 162 1.13 4.52 0.39
CA CYS A 162 0.47 3.27 0.75
C CYS A 162 0.72 2.19 -0.31
N ARG A 163 0.54 0.93 0.07
CA ARG A 163 0.81 -0.22 -0.80
C ARG A 163 -0.13 -1.38 -0.47
N THR A 164 -0.32 -2.28 -1.43
CA THR A 164 -1.06 -3.52 -1.15
C THR A 164 -0.32 -4.37 -0.13
N THR A 165 -1.05 -5.01 0.78
CA THR A 165 -0.49 -6.05 1.64
C THR A 165 -0.04 -7.25 0.81
N GLU A 166 1.05 -7.92 1.23
CA GLU A 166 1.44 -9.19 0.60
C GLU A 166 0.36 -10.25 0.77
N ARG A 167 0.11 -11.01 -0.31
CA ARG A 167 -0.83 -12.12 -0.32
C ARG A 167 -0.19 -13.32 -1.02
N PRO A 168 -0.24 -14.52 -0.42
CA PRO A 168 0.26 -15.72 -1.08
C PRO A 168 -0.34 -15.89 -2.47
N GLY A 169 0.50 -16.20 -3.47
CA GLY A 169 0.08 -16.42 -4.85
C GLY A 169 -0.11 -15.16 -5.70
N TYR A 170 0.08 -13.95 -5.14
CA TYR A 170 0.02 -12.70 -5.90
C TYR A 170 1.38 -11.98 -5.90
N PRO A 171 1.87 -11.51 -7.06
CA PRO A 171 3.08 -10.72 -7.11
C PRO A 171 2.86 -9.37 -6.39
N ARG A 172 3.91 -8.85 -5.75
CA ARG A 172 3.92 -7.47 -5.26
C ARG A 172 3.78 -6.53 -6.45
N THR A 173 2.55 -6.08 -6.67
CA THR A 173 2.22 -5.10 -7.72
C THR A 173 2.03 -3.76 -7.03
N PRO A 174 2.81 -2.73 -7.38
CA PRO A 174 2.58 -1.39 -6.86
C PRO A 174 1.14 -0.93 -7.15
N MET A 175 0.51 -0.27 -6.18
CA MET A 175 -0.81 0.33 -6.39
C MET A 175 -0.72 1.47 -7.40
N LEU A 176 -1.77 1.69 -8.18
CA LEU A 176 -1.87 2.91 -8.98
C LEU A 176 -2.19 4.09 -8.06
N THR A 177 -3.10 3.86 -7.10
CA THR A 177 -3.52 4.85 -6.11
C THR A 177 -2.72 4.69 -4.80
N ALA A 178 -1.40 4.87 -4.89
CA ALA A 178 -0.43 4.58 -3.82
C ALA A 178 -0.18 5.74 -2.84
N SER A 179 -1.11 6.68 -2.67
CA SER A 179 -0.93 7.80 -1.73
C SER A 179 -2.21 8.21 -1.03
N VAL A 180 -2.11 8.58 0.25
CA VAL A 180 -3.23 9.08 1.07
C VAL A 180 -2.88 10.47 1.59
N VAL A 181 -3.77 11.43 1.32
CA VAL A 181 -3.77 12.75 1.93
C VAL A 181 -4.52 12.69 3.26
N VAL A 182 -3.92 13.19 4.32
CA VAL A 182 -4.54 13.39 5.63
C VAL A 182 -4.63 14.89 5.90
N PRO A 183 -5.84 15.47 5.92
CA PRO A 183 -6.03 16.87 6.28
C PRO A 183 -5.68 17.22 7.73
N LYS A 184 -5.04 18.37 7.97
CA LYS A 184 -4.65 18.90 9.29
C LYS A 184 -5.82 19.46 10.09
N ASP A 185 -6.85 19.91 9.41
CA ASP A 185 -8.13 20.43 9.91
C ASP A 185 -9.09 19.35 10.46
N LEU A 186 -8.62 18.10 10.56
CA LEU A 186 -9.41 16.91 10.91
C LEU A 186 -10.41 16.46 9.84
N GLY A 187 -10.35 17.00 8.62
CA GLY A 187 -11.11 16.55 7.46
C GLY A 187 -10.84 15.08 7.10
N ARG A 188 -11.77 14.44 6.37
CA ARG A 188 -11.66 13.02 6.03
C ARG A 188 -10.44 12.77 5.14
N PRO A 189 -9.57 11.78 5.44
CA PRO A 189 -8.50 11.40 4.52
C PRO A 189 -9.03 10.97 3.14
N PHE A 190 -8.21 11.13 2.11
CA PHE A 190 -8.58 10.80 0.73
C PHE A 190 -7.35 10.46 -0.11
N HIS A 191 -7.54 9.71 -1.20
CA HIS A 191 -6.50 9.58 -2.22
C HIS A 191 -6.48 10.83 -3.09
N PRO A 192 -5.32 11.45 -3.37
CA PRO A 192 -5.23 12.56 -4.31
C PRO A 192 -5.42 12.08 -5.76
N ALA A 193 -5.72 13.01 -6.67
CA ALA A 193 -5.90 12.73 -8.09
C ALA A 193 -4.69 12.01 -8.71
N SER A 194 -4.95 11.05 -9.61
CA SER A 194 -3.87 10.23 -10.20
C SER A 194 -3.00 11.02 -11.19
N ASP A 195 -3.58 11.99 -11.92
CA ASP A 195 -2.89 12.79 -12.93
C ASP A 195 -1.93 13.81 -12.30
N ASP A 196 -2.38 14.54 -11.28
CA ASP A 196 -1.57 15.53 -10.55
C ASP A 196 -1.83 15.48 -9.03
N PRO A 197 -1.24 14.50 -8.31
CA PRO A 197 -1.55 14.30 -6.90
C PRO A 197 -1.12 15.45 -6.00
N TRP A 198 -0.09 16.22 -6.39
CA TRP A 198 0.45 17.31 -5.57
C TRP A 198 -0.39 18.57 -5.71
N THR A 199 -0.76 18.92 -6.95
CA THR A 199 -1.66 20.05 -7.16
C THR A 199 -3.02 19.77 -6.51
N ASP A 200 -3.53 18.53 -6.59
CA ASP A 200 -4.80 18.16 -5.94
C ASP A 200 -4.73 18.24 -4.41
N ALA A 201 -3.63 17.78 -3.80
CA ALA A 201 -3.41 17.94 -2.35
C ALA A 201 -3.33 19.43 -1.96
N GLY A 202 -2.55 20.23 -2.69
CA GLY A 202 -2.42 21.66 -2.44
C GLY A 202 -3.70 22.47 -2.74
N GLU A 203 -4.59 21.97 -3.60
CA GLU A 203 -5.95 22.51 -3.76
C GLU A 203 -6.77 22.38 -2.49
N TYR A 204 -6.68 21.22 -1.81
CA TYR A 204 -7.37 21.05 -0.53
C TYR A 204 -6.88 22.08 0.50
N THR A 205 -5.58 22.27 0.62
CA THR A 205 -4.99 23.27 1.54
C THR A 205 -5.51 24.70 1.28
N ARG A 206 -5.87 25.03 0.04
CA ARG A 206 -6.37 26.37 -0.31
C ARG A 206 -7.87 26.55 -0.06
N THR A 207 -8.67 25.49 -0.17
CA THR A 207 -10.13 25.58 -0.10
C THR A 207 -10.72 25.01 1.19
N GLU A 208 -10.01 24.08 1.83
CA GLU A 208 -10.43 23.32 3.02
C GLU A 208 -11.82 22.67 2.86
N GLN A 209 -12.22 22.41 1.60
CA GLN A 209 -13.52 21.86 1.29
C GLN A 209 -13.48 20.34 1.37
N GLU A 210 -14.43 19.77 2.13
CA GLU A 210 -14.63 18.33 2.18
C GLU A 210 -14.87 17.78 0.76
N ARG A 211 -14.16 16.70 0.43
CA ARG A 211 -14.19 16.10 -0.90
C ARG A 211 -15.42 15.20 -1.04
N ASP A 212 -16.26 15.51 -2.03
CA ASP A 212 -17.36 14.62 -2.42
C ASP A 212 -16.81 13.25 -2.89
N PRO A 213 -17.25 12.12 -2.31
CA PRO A 213 -16.71 10.81 -2.66
C PRO A 213 -16.88 10.41 -4.12
N GLN A 214 -17.97 10.83 -4.78
CA GLN A 214 -18.20 10.50 -6.19
C GLN A 214 -17.30 11.31 -7.12
N VAL A 215 -17.10 12.59 -6.81
CA VAL A 215 -16.14 13.45 -7.50
C VAL A 215 -14.73 12.89 -7.31
N GLN A 216 -14.38 12.47 -6.08
CA GLN A 216 -13.07 11.90 -5.81
C GLN A 216 -12.86 10.59 -6.58
N ALA A 217 -13.86 9.70 -6.63
CA ALA A 217 -13.77 8.47 -7.41
C ALA A 217 -13.52 8.71 -8.92
N ARG A 218 -13.90 9.86 -9.47
CA ARG A 218 -13.55 10.24 -10.85
C ARG A 218 -12.10 10.71 -10.97
N ARG A 219 -11.60 11.47 -9.98
CA ARG A 219 -10.18 11.91 -9.90
C ARG A 219 -9.18 10.76 -9.74
N LEU A 220 -9.64 9.56 -9.38
CA LEU A 220 -8.79 8.37 -9.24
C LEU A 220 -8.86 7.42 -10.45
N ASN A 221 -9.73 7.69 -11.41
CA ASN A 221 -10.14 6.69 -12.40
C ASN A 221 -9.26 6.63 -13.64
N SER A 222 -7.94 6.76 -13.47
CA SER A 222 -6.98 6.72 -14.58
C SER A 222 -7.12 5.45 -15.44
N ARG A 223 -7.42 4.30 -14.80
CA ARG A 223 -7.70 3.01 -15.49
C ARG A 223 -8.93 3.05 -16.39
N GLY A 224 -10.07 3.51 -15.89
CA GLY A 224 -11.28 3.60 -16.70
C GLY A 224 -11.07 4.59 -17.86
N CYS A 225 -10.46 5.74 -17.55
CA CYS A 225 -10.16 6.79 -18.51
C CYS A 225 -9.27 6.31 -19.67
N VAL A 226 -8.17 5.58 -19.39
CA VAL A 226 -7.27 5.11 -20.46
C VAL A 226 -7.94 4.06 -21.36
N VAL A 227 -8.78 3.19 -20.79
CA VAL A 227 -9.59 2.23 -21.56
C VAL A 227 -10.60 2.97 -22.44
N THR A 228 -11.22 4.03 -21.92
CA THR A 228 -12.15 4.84 -22.71
C THR A 228 -11.47 5.55 -23.86
N VAL A 229 -10.27 6.09 -23.67
CA VAL A 229 -9.47 6.67 -24.76
C VAL A 229 -9.17 5.61 -25.83
N ALA A 230 -8.69 4.42 -25.42
CA ALA A 230 -8.41 3.33 -26.35
C ALA A 230 -9.64 2.92 -27.17
N ALA A 231 -10.80 2.77 -26.52
CA ALA A 231 -12.05 2.45 -27.19
C ALA A 231 -12.47 3.55 -28.18
N ALA A 232 -12.34 4.83 -27.80
CA ALA A 232 -12.67 5.95 -28.66
C ALA A 232 -11.76 6.03 -29.91
N ILE A 233 -10.46 5.77 -29.76
CA ILE A 233 -9.51 5.68 -30.88
C ILE A 233 -9.88 4.53 -31.83
N ALA A 234 -10.38 3.41 -31.29
CA ALA A 234 -10.91 2.29 -32.07
C ALA A 234 -12.32 2.53 -32.65
N GLY A 235 -12.90 3.73 -32.48
CA GLY A 235 -14.24 4.05 -32.99
C GLY A 235 -15.41 3.50 -32.16
N ALA A 236 -15.15 3.03 -30.94
CA ALA A 236 -16.16 2.50 -30.02
C ALA A 236 -16.36 3.45 -28.82
N PRO A 237 -17.43 4.24 -28.76
CA PRO A 237 -17.66 5.15 -27.63
C PRO A 237 -17.86 4.36 -26.34
N SER A 238 -17.26 4.84 -25.25
CA SER A 238 -17.40 4.24 -23.92
C SER A 238 -17.36 5.33 -22.84
N THR A 239 -17.73 4.96 -21.62
CA THR A 239 -17.73 5.85 -20.46
C THR A 239 -17.02 5.16 -19.30
N PRO A 240 -16.08 5.84 -18.64
CA PRO A 240 -15.32 5.22 -17.57
C PRO A 240 -16.19 5.10 -16.30
N LEU A 241 -16.34 3.88 -15.78
CA LEU A 241 -17.07 3.65 -14.53
C LEU A 241 -16.26 4.18 -13.34
N PRO A 242 -16.89 4.74 -12.28
CA PRO A 242 -16.19 5.30 -11.13
C PRO A 242 -15.16 4.33 -10.52
N TRP A 243 -14.07 4.89 -9.99
CA TRP A 243 -13.08 4.11 -9.26
C TRP A 243 -13.71 3.43 -8.02
N GLN A 244 -13.20 2.24 -7.68
CA GLN A 244 -13.56 1.48 -6.50
C GLN A 244 -12.30 0.90 -5.86
N PRO A 245 -12.25 0.73 -4.52
CA PRO A 245 -11.09 0.18 -3.82
C PRO A 245 -10.63 -1.18 -4.34
N GLY A 246 -11.57 -2.06 -4.73
CA GLY A 246 -11.27 -3.39 -5.26
C GLY A 246 -10.49 -3.37 -6.58
N HIS A 247 -10.42 -2.22 -7.25
CA HIS A 247 -9.62 -2.09 -8.44
C HIS A 247 -8.11 -1.92 -8.19
N GLU A 248 -7.68 -1.66 -6.95
CA GLU A 248 -6.26 -1.63 -6.56
C GLU A 248 -5.76 -3.00 -6.08
N ALA A 249 -6.52 -4.06 -6.34
CA ALA A 249 -6.14 -5.41 -5.95
C ALA A 249 -4.76 -5.81 -6.54
N PRO A 250 -3.97 -6.65 -5.84
CA PRO A 250 -2.71 -7.16 -6.38
C PRO A 250 -2.87 -7.74 -7.79
N GLY A 251 -1.96 -7.41 -8.70
CA GLY A 251 -2.01 -7.80 -10.11
C GLY A 251 -2.95 -6.98 -10.99
N TRP A 252 -3.42 -5.81 -10.53
CA TRP A 252 -4.34 -4.95 -11.29
C TRP A 252 -3.81 -4.60 -12.69
N TRP A 253 -2.49 -4.41 -12.83
CA TRP A 253 -1.86 -4.03 -14.09
C TRP A 253 -1.95 -5.17 -15.10
N GLU A 254 -1.58 -6.38 -14.69
CA GLU A 254 -1.69 -7.58 -15.52
C GLU A 254 -3.15 -7.88 -15.88
N LEU A 255 -4.09 -7.68 -14.96
CA LEU A 255 -5.52 -7.85 -15.22
C LEU A 255 -6.05 -6.80 -16.22
N LEU A 256 -5.62 -5.55 -16.11
CA LEU A 256 -5.95 -4.48 -17.06
C LEU A 256 -5.45 -4.85 -18.46
N LEU A 257 -4.18 -5.23 -18.58
CA LEU A 257 -3.58 -5.60 -19.86
C LEU A 257 -4.25 -6.85 -20.44
N LYS A 258 -4.41 -7.91 -19.65
CA LYS A 258 -5.07 -9.14 -20.11
C LYS A 258 -6.49 -8.89 -20.65
N ARG A 259 -7.23 -7.97 -20.02
CA ARG A 259 -8.62 -7.70 -20.38
C ARG A 259 -8.78 -6.76 -21.56
N TYR A 260 -7.99 -5.68 -21.62
CA TYR A 260 -8.21 -4.59 -22.57
C TYR A 260 -7.08 -4.43 -23.59
N PHE A 261 -5.90 -4.99 -23.32
CA PHE A 261 -4.71 -4.89 -24.15
C PHE A 261 -3.99 -6.26 -24.27
N PRO A 262 -4.69 -7.34 -24.64
CA PRO A 262 -4.21 -8.72 -24.46
C PRO A 262 -2.97 -9.07 -25.30
N THR A 263 -2.72 -8.32 -26.37
CA THR A 263 -1.57 -8.51 -27.27
C THR A 263 -0.40 -7.59 -26.95
N SER A 264 -0.50 -6.81 -25.87
CA SER A 264 0.52 -5.83 -25.51
C SER A 264 1.82 -6.50 -25.03
N GLU A 265 2.94 -5.93 -25.46
CA GLU A 265 4.28 -6.24 -24.96
C GLU A 265 4.67 -5.20 -23.92
N GLN A 266 5.06 -5.63 -22.72
CA GLN A 266 5.49 -4.71 -21.66
C GLN A 266 6.97 -4.36 -21.80
N ILE A 267 7.26 -3.07 -21.85
CA ILE A 267 8.60 -2.51 -22.01
C ILE A 267 8.84 -1.53 -20.87
N ARG A 268 9.91 -1.71 -20.11
CA ARG A 268 10.37 -0.73 -19.14
C ARG A 268 11.17 0.35 -19.85
N CYS A 269 10.84 1.61 -19.58
CA CYS A 269 11.48 2.77 -20.17
C CYS A 269 12.00 3.69 -19.06
N GLY A 270 13.23 4.18 -19.23
CA GLY A 270 13.85 5.11 -18.28
C GLY A 270 13.43 6.56 -18.47
N SER A 271 12.85 6.90 -19.63
CA SER A 271 12.45 8.28 -19.97
C SER A 271 11.34 8.31 -21.02
N TRP A 272 10.69 9.48 -21.17
CA TRP A 272 9.69 9.72 -22.22
C TRP A 272 10.29 9.61 -23.63
N ASP A 273 11.54 10.06 -23.83
CA ASP A 273 12.23 9.91 -25.12
C ASP A 273 12.39 8.44 -25.50
N GLU A 274 12.62 7.56 -24.52
CA GLU A 274 12.65 6.13 -24.79
C GLU A 274 11.28 5.61 -25.21
N VAL A 275 10.20 6.00 -24.53
CA VAL A 275 8.83 5.63 -24.92
C VAL A 275 8.52 6.09 -26.35
N ILE A 276 8.85 7.34 -26.68
CA ILE A 276 8.67 7.92 -28.02
C ILE A 276 9.44 7.12 -29.06
N ARG A 277 10.73 6.82 -28.81
CA ARG A 277 11.55 6.01 -29.72
C ARG A 277 10.95 4.62 -29.94
N ARG A 278 10.54 3.93 -28.87
CA ARG A 278 9.98 2.57 -28.91
C ARG A 278 8.64 2.50 -29.65
N ALA A 279 7.81 3.53 -29.51
CA ALA A 279 6.56 3.68 -30.25
C ALA A 279 6.85 3.96 -31.74
N GLY A 280 7.80 4.84 -32.04
CA GLY A 280 8.20 5.18 -33.41
C GLY A 280 8.79 4.00 -34.19
N GLU A 281 9.64 3.18 -33.56
CA GLU A 281 10.31 2.01 -34.18
C GLU A 281 9.34 0.93 -34.70
N THR A 282 8.13 0.87 -34.14
CA THR A 282 7.14 -0.14 -34.52
C THR A 282 6.35 0.27 -35.76
N GLY A 283 6.39 1.55 -36.13
CA GLY A 283 5.70 2.11 -37.29
C GLY A 283 4.35 2.76 -36.97
N PRO A 284 3.71 3.40 -37.95
CA PRO A 284 2.42 4.06 -37.79
C PRO A 284 1.36 3.14 -37.15
N ASP A 285 0.41 3.74 -36.44
CA ASP A 285 -0.69 3.07 -35.73
C ASP A 285 -0.26 2.21 -34.53
N THR A 286 1.02 2.30 -34.13
CA THR A 286 1.46 1.74 -32.85
C THR A 286 0.72 2.41 -31.71
N GLN A 287 0.13 1.62 -30.82
CA GLN A 287 -0.69 2.11 -29.71
C GLN A 287 -0.17 1.55 -28.39
N GLY A 288 -0.73 2.02 -27.28
CA GLY A 288 -0.56 1.34 -26.02
C GLY A 288 -0.87 2.19 -24.80
N VAL A 289 -0.46 1.69 -23.65
CA VAL A 289 -0.65 2.36 -22.36
C VAL A 289 0.70 2.51 -21.68
N VAL A 290 0.96 3.69 -21.14
CA VAL A 290 2.13 3.97 -20.32
C VAL A 290 1.69 4.11 -18.88
N TRP A 291 2.20 3.25 -18.01
CA TRP A 291 2.09 3.43 -16.57
C TRP A 291 3.26 4.27 -16.06
N VAL A 292 2.93 5.47 -15.60
CA VAL A 292 3.84 6.41 -14.94
C VAL A 292 3.92 6.06 -13.47
N ARG A 293 5.05 5.49 -13.05
CA ARG A 293 5.36 5.22 -11.64
C ARG A 293 6.10 6.41 -11.06
N ARG A 294 5.69 6.88 -9.88
CA ARG A 294 6.23 8.09 -9.25
C ARG A 294 6.90 7.76 -7.92
N VAL A 295 7.86 8.57 -7.52
CA VAL A 295 8.60 8.44 -6.26
C VAL A 295 8.74 9.79 -5.57
N ILE A 296 8.54 9.83 -4.26
CA ILE A 296 8.94 10.94 -3.39
C ILE A 296 9.82 10.39 -2.28
N ARG A 297 10.98 11.04 -2.04
CA ARG A 297 11.91 10.67 -0.96
C ARG A 297 12.22 9.16 -0.94
N GLY A 298 12.38 8.56 -2.12
CA GLY A 298 12.68 7.14 -2.29
C GLY A 298 11.50 6.18 -2.08
N THR A 299 10.29 6.69 -1.81
CA THR A 299 9.09 5.88 -1.62
C THR A 299 8.12 6.09 -2.78
N GLU A 300 7.63 4.99 -3.35
CA GLU A 300 6.67 5.02 -4.45
C GLU A 300 5.32 5.60 -4.01
N VAL A 301 4.71 6.40 -4.88
CA VAL A 301 3.48 7.16 -4.65
C VAL A 301 2.52 7.04 -5.84
N SER A 302 1.32 7.63 -5.74
CA SER A 302 0.28 7.52 -6.78
C SER A 302 0.83 7.77 -8.19
N GLY A 303 0.63 6.78 -9.05
CA GLY A 303 1.00 6.82 -10.46
C GLY A 303 -0.13 7.32 -11.36
N HIS A 304 0.11 7.31 -12.67
CA HIS A 304 -0.86 7.68 -13.70
C HIS A 304 -0.79 6.71 -14.89
N LEU A 305 -1.84 6.66 -15.69
CA LEU A 305 -1.90 5.93 -16.94
C LEU A 305 -2.16 6.91 -18.09
N LEU A 306 -1.29 6.87 -19.09
CA LEU A 306 -1.45 7.63 -20.32
C LEU A 306 -1.64 6.68 -21.49
N TYR A 307 -2.47 7.07 -22.45
CA TYR A 307 -2.57 6.36 -23.72
C TYR A 307 -1.54 6.93 -24.70
N VAL A 308 -0.87 6.08 -25.45
CA VAL A 308 0.08 6.49 -26.50
C VAL A 308 -0.40 6.01 -27.86
N HIS A 309 -0.26 6.87 -28.86
CA HIS A 309 -0.60 6.56 -30.25
C HIS A 309 0.44 7.16 -31.19
N HIS A 310 0.99 6.34 -32.08
CA HIS A 310 1.85 6.78 -33.17
C HIS A 310 1.00 7.13 -34.39
N ASN A 311 0.55 8.37 -34.48
CA ASN A 311 -0.25 8.87 -35.59
C ASN A 311 0.66 9.40 -36.70
N ASN A 312 0.86 8.60 -37.76
CA ASN A 312 1.48 9.02 -39.01
C ASN A 312 2.80 9.80 -38.87
N GLY A 313 3.75 9.25 -38.10
CA GLY A 313 5.08 9.85 -37.89
C GLY A 313 5.20 10.71 -36.63
N SER A 314 4.10 10.94 -35.89
CA SER A 314 4.11 11.65 -34.61
C SER A 314 3.60 10.75 -33.49
N VAL A 315 4.35 10.64 -32.40
CA VAL A 315 3.90 9.95 -31.18
C VAL A 315 3.16 10.96 -30.32
N VAL A 316 1.87 10.69 -30.06
CA VAL A 316 1.02 11.51 -29.20
C VAL A 316 0.69 10.77 -27.91
N PHE A 317 0.62 11.51 -26.82
CA PHE A 317 0.19 11.01 -25.51
C PHE A 317 -1.14 11.67 -25.15
N LEU A 318 -2.12 10.85 -24.82
CA LEU A 318 -3.47 11.28 -24.46
C LEU A 318 -3.71 10.95 -22.99
N ASP A 319 -4.22 11.94 -22.27
CA ASP A 319 -4.64 11.80 -20.88
C ASP A 319 -6.16 11.74 -20.82
N GLY A 320 -6.69 10.55 -20.54
CA GLY A 320 -8.13 10.34 -20.44
C GLY A 320 -8.77 10.98 -19.21
N MET A 321 -7.99 11.40 -18.21
CA MET A 321 -8.53 12.10 -17.03
C MET A 321 -8.76 13.58 -17.31
N THR A 322 -7.90 14.21 -18.12
CA THR A 322 -8.04 15.62 -18.52
C THR A 322 -8.79 15.79 -19.85
N GLY A 323 -8.91 14.72 -20.64
CA GLY A 323 -9.59 14.72 -21.93
C GLY A 323 -8.77 15.35 -23.07
N GLY A 324 -7.45 15.41 -22.94
CA GLY A 324 -6.57 16.10 -23.88
C GLY A 324 -5.18 15.50 -24.03
N LEU A 325 -4.24 16.30 -24.52
CA LEU A 325 -2.82 15.92 -24.58
C LEU A 325 -2.26 15.79 -23.16
N ALA A 326 -1.50 14.74 -22.94
CA ALA A 326 -0.91 14.48 -21.63
C ALA A 326 0.23 15.45 -21.33
N ARG A 327 0.34 15.84 -20.05
CA ARG A 327 1.56 16.44 -19.50
C ARG A 327 2.55 15.32 -19.18
N LEU A 328 3.73 15.38 -19.79
CA LEU A 328 4.78 14.39 -19.55
C LEU A 328 5.61 14.79 -18.34
N ASP A 329 5.32 14.18 -17.19
CA ASP A 329 6.05 14.45 -15.95
C ASP A 329 7.53 14.04 -16.10
N THR A 330 8.47 14.93 -15.77
CA THR A 330 9.92 14.62 -15.80
C THR A 330 10.55 14.57 -14.42
N VAL A 331 9.86 15.11 -13.41
CA VAL A 331 10.32 15.16 -12.02
C VAL A 331 9.62 14.10 -11.20
N GLY A 332 10.38 13.34 -10.41
CA GLY A 332 9.83 12.32 -9.52
C GLY A 332 9.26 11.10 -10.24
N VAL A 333 9.60 10.88 -11.51
CA VAL A 333 9.29 9.63 -12.23
C VAL A 333 10.28 8.56 -11.80
N LEU A 334 9.75 7.46 -11.29
CA LEU A 334 10.52 6.27 -10.91
C LEU A 334 10.78 5.38 -12.12
N GLU A 335 9.74 5.10 -12.90
CA GLU A 335 9.78 4.19 -14.05
C GLU A 335 8.58 4.48 -14.96
N LEU A 336 8.76 4.27 -16.26
CA LEU A 336 7.67 4.21 -17.23
C LEU A 336 7.51 2.77 -17.72
N VAL A 337 6.34 2.17 -17.51
CA VAL A 337 6.03 0.83 -18.04
C VAL A 337 5.12 1.00 -19.26
N PHE A 338 5.68 0.80 -20.44
CA PHE A 338 4.97 0.92 -21.71
C PHE A 338 4.45 -0.46 -22.14
N ALA A 339 3.13 -0.65 -22.05
CA ALA A 339 2.42 -1.77 -22.68
C ALA A 339 2.11 -1.42 -24.14
N ARG A 340 3.00 -1.84 -25.04
CA ARG A 340 2.97 -1.54 -26.47
C ARG A 340 2.11 -2.54 -27.24
N LEU A 341 1.17 -2.03 -28.03
CA LEU A 341 0.42 -2.76 -29.04
C LEU A 341 1.07 -2.52 -30.40
N ARG A 342 1.35 -3.59 -31.12
CA ARG A 342 1.78 -3.50 -32.51
C ARG A 342 0.55 -3.32 -33.43
N PRO A 343 0.70 -2.62 -34.56
CA PRO A 343 -0.38 -2.43 -35.55
C PRO A 343 -1.04 -3.73 -36.02
#